data_AF-A0A2W6MXJ9-F1
#
_entry.id   AF-A0A2W6MXJ9-F1
#
_cell.length_a   1.000
_cell.length_b   1.000
_cell.length_c   1.000
_cell.angle_alpha   90.00
_cell.angle_beta   90.00
_cell.angle_gamma   90.00
#
_symmetry.space_group_name_H-M   'P 1'
#
loop_
_entity.id
_entity.type
_entity.pdbx_description
1 polymer ?
#
loop_
_entity_poly.entity_id
_entity_poly.type
_entity_poly.pdbx_seq_one_letter_code
_entity_poly.pdbx_strand_id
1 'polypeptide(L)'
;MLKKILLSSLATSLFVFGYDFSACSLKAKDSLEPINKSYGIAIAPLYEKDLNKTIPIKSKLFMYSPNETPKGYKILKHDPFLGMYLLESKSNLKPIKLLPISNAVLEEEMASITPKDNVSGKFQSFMQSPRSYATLNVPTFKNSLISTICDNVYGIGIGEGKFIDKKYLERFLNSKEIYYGDIGIRVKQNQEDFVEVSVIDPFFPKNPFQYGDIILTINNEAIPNTQSFDRVVFDLKQGSQVPIKIKREGATLEIMALVDKRRGGMLLKEDFLGRIGISITPDFTITSVSNFAQNGFERLKVGDKVLRINQKEVPNGMDNIIHLLGEFASKPQKWLISRNDFQFFILVNEEN
;
A
#
# COMPACT_ATOMS: atom_id res chain seq x y z
N MET A 1 -65.58 38.39 -22.31
CA MET A 1 -65.08 38.50 -20.92
C MET A 1 -64.13 37.35 -20.67
N LEU A 2 -62.81 37.58 -20.67
CA LEU A 2 -61.80 36.56 -20.39
C LEU A 2 -60.89 37.09 -19.28
N LYS A 3 -61.01 36.56 -18.06
CA LYS A 3 -60.15 36.91 -16.92
C LYS A 3 -58.89 36.03 -16.97
N LYS A 4 -57.74 36.65 -17.20
CA LYS A 4 -56.42 36.03 -16.99
C LYS A 4 -56.12 35.97 -15.50
N ILE A 5 -55.86 34.78 -14.99
CA ILE A 5 -55.30 34.52 -13.66
C ILE A 5 -53.78 34.54 -13.81
N LEU A 6 -53.11 35.46 -13.12
CA LEU A 6 -51.66 35.44 -12.95
C LEU A 6 -51.36 34.63 -11.69
N LEU A 7 -50.77 33.43 -11.85
CA LEU A 7 -50.11 32.72 -10.75
C LEU A 7 -48.70 33.29 -10.61
N SER A 8 -48.40 33.95 -9.49
CA SER A 8 -47.04 34.27 -9.08
C SER A 8 -46.42 33.06 -8.38
N SER A 9 -45.49 32.36 -9.04
CA SER A 9 -44.67 31.34 -8.40
C SER A 9 -43.61 32.02 -7.53
N LEU A 10 -43.75 31.90 -6.21
CA LEU A 10 -42.72 32.28 -5.25
C LEU A 10 -41.64 31.18 -5.29
N ALA A 11 -40.54 31.43 -6.00
CA ALA A 11 -39.36 30.57 -5.97
C ALA A 11 -38.68 30.75 -4.61
N THR A 12 -38.87 29.80 -3.70
CA THR A 12 -38.09 29.68 -2.47
C THR A 12 -36.67 29.25 -2.84
N SER A 13 -35.76 30.22 -2.91
CA SER A 13 -34.33 29.96 -2.92
C SER A 13 -33.93 29.33 -1.57
N LEU A 14 -33.76 28.00 -1.57
CA LEU A 14 -33.06 27.30 -0.49
C LEU A 14 -31.63 27.85 -0.45
N PHE A 15 -31.33 28.67 0.56
CA PHE A 15 -29.96 29.02 0.91
C PHE A 15 -29.26 27.74 1.34
N VAL A 16 -28.43 27.19 0.46
CA VAL A 16 -27.42 26.21 0.85
C VAL A 16 -26.36 27.00 1.62
N PHE A 17 -26.46 26.99 2.95
CA PHE A 17 -25.37 27.46 3.81
C PHE A 17 -24.19 26.51 3.62
N GLY A 18 -23.30 26.83 2.69
CA GLY A 18 -22.01 26.16 2.60
C GLY A 18 -21.21 26.48 3.86
N TYR A 19 -20.60 25.47 4.47
CA TYR A 19 -19.67 25.68 5.58
C TYR A 19 -18.44 26.46 5.10
N ASP A 20 -18.11 27.57 5.77
CA ASP A 20 -16.93 28.37 5.43
C ASP A 20 -15.69 27.86 6.20
N PHE A 21 -14.81 27.16 5.50
CA PHE A 21 -13.55 26.64 6.04
C PHE A 21 -12.35 27.59 5.84
N SER A 22 -12.56 28.83 5.40
CA SER A 22 -11.48 29.80 5.13
C SER A 22 -10.63 30.10 6.36
N ALA A 23 -11.27 30.20 7.54
CA ALA A 23 -10.56 30.36 8.81
C ALA A 23 -9.67 29.15 9.14
N CYS A 24 -10.11 27.93 8.77
CA CYS A 24 -9.32 26.73 8.95
C CYS A 24 -8.13 26.67 8.00
N SER A 25 -8.25 27.15 6.76
CA SER A 25 -7.12 27.31 5.84
C SER A 25 -6.05 28.24 6.42
N LEU A 26 -6.45 29.34 7.05
CA LEU A 26 -5.49 30.24 7.70
C LEU A 26 -4.78 29.54 8.86
N LYS A 27 -5.52 28.83 9.71
CA LYS A 27 -5.00 28.09 10.87
C LYS A 27 -4.11 26.90 10.48
N ALA A 28 -4.35 26.28 9.34
CA ALA A 28 -3.53 25.17 8.85
C ALA A 28 -2.05 25.58 8.67
N LYS A 29 -1.74 26.87 8.48
CA LYS A 29 -0.36 27.39 8.41
C LYS A 29 0.46 27.12 9.67
N ASP A 30 -0.17 26.98 10.82
CA ASP A 30 0.51 26.70 12.08
C ASP A 30 1.07 25.26 12.14
N SER A 31 0.50 24.36 11.34
CA SER A 31 0.80 22.93 11.36
C SER A 31 1.37 22.40 10.05
N LEU A 32 1.25 23.13 8.94
CA LEU A 32 1.68 22.69 7.61
C LEU A 32 2.89 23.50 7.12
N GLU A 33 3.96 22.79 6.76
CA GLU A 33 5.16 23.36 6.15
C GLU A 33 5.16 23.11 4.64
N PRO A 34 5.41 24.11 3.78
CA PRO A 34 5.53 23.88 2.34
C PRO A 34 6.78 23.04 2.02
N ILE A 35 6.58 21.95 1.28
CA ILE A 35 7.63 21.05 0.77
C ILE A 35 7.39 20.83 -0.71
N ASN A 36 8.27 21.38 -1.56
CA ASN A 36 8.11 21.41 -3.01
C ASN A 36 6.73 22.00 -3.41
N LYS A 37 5.90 21.21 -4.10
CA LYS A 37 4.54 21.58 -4.55
C LYS A 37 3.43 21.11 -3.58
N SER A 38 3.79 20.72 -2.37
CA SER A 38 2.90 20.08 -1.39
C SER A 38 3.23 20.58 0.03
N TYR A 39 2.68 19.95 1.05
CA TYR A 39 2.96 20.24 2.46
C TYR A 39 3.46 19.01 3.23
N GLY A 40 4.27 19.25 4.27
CA GLY A 40 4.50 18.33 5.37
C GLY A 40 3.65 18.75 6.57
N ILE A 41 3.04 17.80 7.26
CA ILE A 41 2.09 18.05 8.35
C ILE A 41 2.76 17.74 9.69
N ALA A 42 2.84 18.72 10.58
CA ALA A 42 3.37 18.53 11.92
C ALA A 42 2.48 17.60 12.74
N ILE A 43 3.02 16.46 13.16
CA ILE A 43 2.28 15.42 13.89
C ILE A 43 2.81 15.18 15.31
N ALA A 44 4.03 15.63 15.61
CA ALA A 44 4.63 15.52 16.93
C ALA A 44 5.75 16.54 17.11
N PRO A 45 6.03 16.99 18.35
CA PRO A 45 7.23 17.77 18.62
C PRO A 45 8.52 16.94 18.44
N LEU A 46 9.61 17.62 18.13
CA LEU A 46 10.97 17.07 18.13
C LEU A 46 11.83 17.88 19.10
N TYR A 47 12.39 17.19 20.08
CA TYR A 47 13.29 17.75 21.10
C TYR A 47 14.74 17.51 20.70
N GLU A 48 15.61 18.46 21.01
CA GLU A 48 17.05 18.31 20.81
C GLU A 48 17.64 17.37 21.88
N LYS A 49 18.53 16.47 21.48
CA LYS A 49 19.05 15.42 22.36
C LYS A 49 19.98 15.92 23.47
N ASP A 50 20.50 17.14 23.38
CA ASP A 50 21.67 17.57 24.18
C ASP A 50 21.40 18.50 25.36
N LEU A 51 20.15 18.87 25.64
CA LEU A 51 19.86 19.66 26.83
C LEU A 51 18.58 19.13 27.47
N ASN A 52 18.54 19.12 28.80
CA ASN A 52 17.34 18.91 29.64
C ASN A 52 16.22 19.96 29.39
N LYS A 53 16.06 20.43 28.15
CA LYS A 53 15.06 21.39 27.68
C LYS A 53 13.80 20.64 27.29
N THR A 54 12.73 20.95 28.00
CA THR A 54 11.35 20.54 27.72
C THR A 54 10.69 21.34 26.58
N ILE A 55 11.45 22.18 25.86
CA ILE A 55 10.94 23.05 24.80
C ILE A 55 11.21 22.41 23.43
N PRO A 56 10.18 22.16 22.61
CA PRO A 56 10.39 21.65 21.26
C PRO A 56 11.01 22.73 20.37
N ILE A 57 12.06 22.36 19.64
CA ILE A 57 12.74 23.27 18.69
C ILE A 57 12.32 23.03 17.24
N LYS A 58 11.81 21.83 16.96
CA LYS A 58 11.36 21.36 15.65
C LYS A 58 10.15 20.46 15.84
N SER A 59 9.61 19.97 14.73
CA SER A 59 8.48 19.05 14.68
C SER A 59 8.80 17.89 13.75
N LYS A 60 8.18 16.74 14.00
CA LYS A 60 8.13 15.63 13.06
C LYS A 60 7.02 15.92 12.06
N LEU A 61 7.35 15.93 10.77
CA LEU A 61 6.41 16.13 9.68
C LEU A 61 6.03 14.80 9.05
N PHE A 62 4.75 14.50 8.96
CA PHE A 62 4.26 13.47 8.06
C PHE A 62 4.12 14.04 6.65
N MET A 63 4.51 13.28 5.63
CA MET A 63 4.28 13.62 4.24
C MET A 63 4.02 12.36 3.42
N TYR A 64 2.92 12.35 2.68
CA TYR A 64 2.62 11.37 1.63
C TYR A 64 3.21 11.83 0.29
N SER A 65 4.18 11.08 -0.23
CA SER A 65 4.90 11.38 -1.47
C SER A 65 5.25 10.11 -2.23
N PRO A 66 4.28 9.47 -2.90
CA PRO A 66 4.45 8.15 -3.52
C PRO A 66 5.42 8.11 -4.70
N ASN A 67 5.65 9.25 -5.37
CA ASN A 67 6.38 9.31 -6.63
C ASN A 67 7.75 9.97 -6.49
N GLU A 68 8.01 10.70 -5.40
CA GLU A 68 9.20 11.53 -5.26
C GLU A 68 9.69 11.54 -3.82
N THR A 69 11.00 11.43 -3.63
CA THR A 69 11.62 11.61 -2.31
C THR A 69 11.69 13.10 -1.96
N PRO A 70 11.23 13.52 -0.76
CA PRO A 70 11.34 14.91 -0.32
C PRO A 70 12.80 15.36 -0.20
N LYS A 71 13.22 16.31 -1.04
CA LYS A 71 14.59 16.86 -1.06
C LYS A 71 14.75 18.00 -0.05
N GLY A 72 15.94 18.12 0.54
CA GLY A 72 16.27 19.22 1.47
C GLY A 72 15.69 19.05 2.88
N TYR A 73 15.23 17.85 3.23
CA TYR A 73 14.73 17.48 4.55
C TYR A 73 15.46 16.24 5.05
N LYS A 74 15.70 16.18 6.36
CA LYS A 74 16.21 14.97 7.00
C LYS A 74 15.05 13.98 7.15
N ILE A 75 15.20 12.83 6.51
CA ILE A 75 14.24 11.72 6.58
C ILE A 75 14.48 10.97 7.89
N LEU A 76 13.48 11.00 8.77
CA LEU A 76 13.47 10.26 10.04
C LEU A 76 12.95 8.83 9.85
N LYS A 77 12.01 8.65 8.92
CA LYS A 77 11.42 7.34 8.57
C LYS A 77 10.80 7.40 7.17
N HIS A 78 10.84 6.29 6.45
CA HIS A 78 10.23 6.16 5.13
C HIS A 78 9.58 4.79 4.96
N ASP A 79 8.31 4.77 4.57
CA ASP A 79 7.60 3.59 4.07
C ASP A 79 7.62 3.59 2.53
N PRO A 80 8.47 2.76 1.90
CA PRO A 80 8.59 2.71 0.45
C PRO A 80 7.41 1.99 -0.23
N PHE A 81 6.62 1.18 0.50
CA PHE A 81 5.46 0.49 -0.08
C PHE A 81 4.30 1.45 -0.33
N LEU A 82 4.15 2.45 0.56
CA LEU A 82 3.05 3.41 0.53
C LEU A 82 3.50 4.85 0.27
N GLY A 83 4.80 5.13 0.22
CA GLY A 83 5.31 6.47 -0.04
C GLY A 83 5.07 7.43 1.13
N MET A 84 5.11 6.92 2.36
CA MET A 84 4.94 7.74 3.56
C MET A 84 6.29 8.14 4.12
N TYR A 85 6.44 9.42 4.45
CA TYR A 85 7.67 9.98 5.01
C TYR A 85 7.39 10.61 6.36
N LEU A 86 8.33 10.41 7.27
CA LEU A 86 8.48 11.18 8.48
C LEU A 86 9.74 12.02 8.33
N LEU A 87 9.60 13.34 8.36
CA LEU A 87 10.69 14.29 8.14
C LEU A 87 10.92 15.13 9.40
N GLU A 88 12.13 15.66 9.54
CA GLU A 88 12.42 16.72 10.51
C GLU A 88 12.08 18.08 9.89
N SER A 89 11.25 18.88 10.55
CA SER A 89 10.86 20.21 10.08
C SER A 89 12.01 21.22 10.08
N LYS A 90 11.83 22.34 9.38
CA LYS A 90 12.79 23.46 9.43
C LYS A 90 12.57 24.36 10.65
N SER A 91 11.33 24.46 11.12
CA SER A 91 10.94 25.28 12.26
C SER A 91 10.04 24.52 13.24
N ASN A 92 9.86 25.04 14.45
CA ASN A 92 8.86 24.54 15.37
C ASN A 92 7.45 24.87 14.84
N LEU A 93 6.61 23.85 14.68
CA LEU A 93 5.24 23.93 14.18
C LEU A 93 4.29 23.29 15.19
N LYS A 94 3.05 23.77 15.24
CA LYS A 94 2.02 23.23 16.13
C LYS A 94 1.57 21.86 15.63
N PRO A 95 1.81 20.76 16.37
CA PRO A 95 1.36 19.44 15.95
C PRO A 95 -0.16 19.35 15.91
N ILE A 96 -0.70 18.65 14.91
CA ILE A 96 -2.13 18.35 14.84
C ILE A 96 -2.52 17.31 15.90
N LYS A 97 -3.79 17.33 16.29
CA LYS A 97 -4.41 16.26 17.09
C LYS A 97 -5.26 15.39 16.17
N LEU A 98 -4.85 14.13 16.00
CA LEU A 98 -5.63 13.14 15.25
C LEU A 98 -6.72 12.51 16.11
N LEU A 99 -7.95 12.54 15.60
CA LEU A 99 -9.14 11.95 16.19
C LEU A 99 -9.58 10.72 15.37
N PRO A 100 -10.12 9.68 16.02
CA PRO A 100 -10.77 8.60 15.30
C PRO A 100 -12.05 9.11 14.63
N ILE A 101 -12.40 8.51 13.50
CA ILE A 101 -13.71 8.72 12.87
C ILE A 101 -14.74 7.93 13.68
N SER A 102 -15.73 8.62 14.22
CA SER A 102 -16.84 8.03 14.98
C SER A 102 -18.15 8.20 14.22
N ASN A 103 -19.17 7.44 14.60
CA ASN A 103 -20.51 7.52 13.98
C ASN A 103 -21.09 8.95 14.01
N ALA A 104 -20.77 9.74 15.03
CA ALA A 104 -21.23 11.13 15.14
C ALA A 104 -20.70 12.03 14.00
N VAL A 105 -19.51 11.73 13.48
CA VAL A 105 -18.82 12.54 12.48
C VAL A 105 -19.22 12.14 11.05
N LEU A 106 -19.82 10.95 10.87
CA LEU A 106 -20.18 10.44 9.54
C LEU A 106 -21.24 11.30 8.84
N GLU A 107 -22.15 11.90 9.63
CA GLU A 107 -23.20 12.78 9.13
C GLU A 107 -22.73 14.25 8.99
N GLU A 108 -21.58 14.59 9.55
CA GLU A 108 -21.02 15.94 9.49
C GLU A 108 -20.45 16.25 8.09
N GLU A 109 -20.33 17.54 7.80
CA GLU A 109 -19.55 17.99 6.64
C GLU A 109 -18.06 18.01 6.99
N MET A 110 -17.25 17.34 6.17
CA MET A 110 -15.80 17.27 6.33
C MET A 110 -15.14 18.09 5.22
N ALA A 111 -14.02 18.72 5.51
CA ALA A 111 -13.22 19.43 4.54
C ALA A 111 -11.81 18.87 4.41
N SER A 112 -11.32 18.87 3.18
CA SER A 112 -9.90 18.76 2.85
C SER A 112 -9.29 20.16 2.82
N ILE A 113 -8.35 20.41 3.74
CA ILE A 113 -7.88 21.77 4.04
C ILE A 113 -6.36 21.85 3.85
N THR A 114 -5.93 22.87 3.09
CA THR A 114 -4.54 23.31 2.98
C THR A 114 -4.43 24.78 3.39
N PRO A 115 -3.20 25.32 3.53
CA PRO A 115 -2.99 26.74 3.80
C PRO A 115 -3.54 27.72 2.75
N LYS A 116 -3.86 27.24 1.55
CA LYS A 116 -4.28 28.07 0.42
C LYS A 116 -5.73 27.81 0.01
N ASP A 117 -6.15 26.56 0.07
CA ASP A 117 -7.42 26.11 -0.47
C ASP A 117 -8.11 25.14 0.50
N ASN A 118 -9.44 25.07 0.39
CA ASN A 118 -10.25 24.06 1.05
C ASN A 118 -11.37 23.58 0.12
N VAL A 119 -11.85 22.37 0.37
CA VAL A 119 -13.02 21.79 -0.31
C VAL A 119 -13.75 20.90 0.69
N SER A 120 -15.07 21.05 0.77
CA SER A 120 -15.91 20.32 1.72
C SER A 120 -16.81 19.30 1.03
N GLY A 121 -17.15 18.24 1.76
CA GLY A 121 -17.98 17.15 1.30
C GLY A 121 -18.34 16.19 2.43
N LYS A 122 -18.85 15.02 2.06
CA LYS A 122 -19.30 13.98 2.98
C LYS A 122 -18.36 12.79 2.97
N PHE A 123 -18.21 12.19 4.14
CA PHE A 123 -17.55 10.89 4.30
C PHE A 123 -18.30 9.81 3.50
N GLN A 124 -17.55 8.93 2.84
CA GLN A 124 -18.11 7.84 2.03
C GLN A 124 -17.73 6.46 2.55
N SER A 125 -16.45 6.25 2.89
CA SER A 125 -16.00 4.94 3.34
C SER A 125 -14.79 5.01 4.26
N PHE A 126 -14.72 4.05 5.20
CA PHE A 126 -13.57 3.84 6.07
C PHE A 126 -12.40 3.24 5.29
N MET A 127 -11.18 3.49 5.79
CA MET A 127 -9.99 2.82 5.29
C MET A 127 -10.05 1.33 5.63
N GLN A 128 -10.02 0.47 4.62
CA GLN A 128 -10.19 -0.98 4.79
C GLN A 128 -8.86 -1.72 4.92
N SER A 129 -7.79 -1.19 4.31
CA SER A 129 -6.44 -1.74 4.38
C SER A 129 -5.39 -0.65 4.13
N PRO A 130 -4.09 -0.90 4.39
CA PRO A 130 -3.01 0.06 4.11
C PRO A 130 -2.94 0.59 2.66
N ARG A 131 -3.55 -0.11 1.69
CA ARG A 131 -3.67 0.33 0.29
C ARG A 131 -5.10 0.65 -0.17
N SER A 132 -6.07 0.58 0.74
CA SER A 132 -7.49 0.84 0.47
C SER A 132 -7.99 1.94 1.41
N TYR A 133 -7.72 3.17 1.00
CA TYR A 133 -7.89 4.40 1.77
C TYR A 133 -9.35 4.73 2.11
N ALA A 134 -9.54 5.57 3.13
CA ALA A 134 -10.83 6.18 3.41
C ALA A 134 -11.19 7.19 2.31
N THR A 135 -12.47 7.46 2.10
CA THR A 135 -12.94 8.33 1.00
C THR A 135 -13.93 9.40 1.42
N LEU A 136 -13.89 10.53 0.71
CA LEU A 136 -14.88 11.59 0.67
C LEU A 136 -15.53 11.63 -0.72
N ASN A 137 -16.75 12.15 -0.81
CA ASN A 137 -17.47 12.34 -2.08
C ASN A 137 -16.96 13.52 -2.93
N VAL A 138 -15.93 14.22 -2.46
CA VAL A 138 -15.27 15.32 -3.15
C VAL A 138 -13.77 15.05 -3.25
N PRO A 139 -13.06 15.61 -4.25
CA PRO A 139 -11.61 15.51 -4.32
C PRO A 139 -10.95 16.02 -3.03
N THR A 140 -9.92 15.33 -2.58
CA THR A 140 -9.04 15.79 -1.49
C THR A 140 -7.77 16.37 -2.10
N PHE A 141 -7.17 17.37 -1.44
CA PHE A 141 -5.81 17.77 -1.74
C PHE A 141 -4.81 16.77 -1.14
N LYS A 142 -3.68 16.58 -1.83
CA LYS A 142 -2.57 15.77 -1.28
C LYS A 142 -1.90 16.52 -0.12
N ASN A 143 -1.62 15.79 0.96
CA ASN A 143 -1.10 16.32 2.22
C ASN A 143 -1.97 17.43 2.82
N SER A 144 -3.29 17.26 2.76
CA SER A 144 -4.26 18.14 3.43
C SER A 144 -4.64 17.61 4.81
N LEU A 145 -5.21 18.47 5.65
CA LEU A 145 -5.96 18.04 6.83
C LEU A 145 -7.37 17.63 6.42
N ILE A 146 -7.89 16.52 6.97
CA ILE A 146 -9.30 16.14 6.84
C ILE A 146 -10.00 16.46 8.15
N SER A 147 -10.93 17.42 8.14
CA SER A 147 -11.47 18.03 9.36
C SER A 147 -12.93 18.45 9.23
N THR A 148 -13.71 18.36 10.31
CA THR A 148 -15.06 18.95 10.38
C THR A 148 -15.05 20.36 10.97
N ILE A 149 -14.11 20.62 11.88
CA ILE A 149 -13.75 21.95 12.37
C ILE A 149 -12.22 22.03 12.49
N CYS A 150 -11.66 23.24 12.57
CA CYS A 150 -10.22 23.45 12.36
C CYS A 150 -9.28 22.68 13.31
N ASP A 151 -9.73 22.30 14.52
CA ASP A 151 -8.92 21.55 15.50
C ASP A 151 -9.20 20.04 15.52
N ASN A 152 -10.24 19.60 14.82
CA ASN A 152 -10.64 18.20 14.76
C ASN A 152 -10.11 17.59 13.46
N VAL A 153 -8.90 17.02 13.49
CA VAL A 153 -8.32 16.35 12.32
C VAL A 153 -8.57 14.85 12.41
N TYR A 154 -9.18 14.27 11.39
CA TYR A 154 -9.56 12.85 11.31
C TYR A 154 -8.63 12.03 10.41
N GLY A 155 -7.84 12.71 9.59
CA GLY A 155 -6.90 12.06 8.69
C GLY A 155 -6.14 13.04 7.81
N ILE A 156 -5.38 12.47 6.88
CA ILE A 156 -4.51 13.20 5.97
C ILE A 156 -4.92 12.90 4.53
N GLY A 157 -5.31 13.93 3.78
CA GLY A 157 -5.70 13.82 2.38
C GLY A 157 -4.52 13.39 1.51
N ILE A 158 -4.78 12.52 0.54
CA ILE A 158 -3.74 12.00 -0.37
C ILE A 158 -4.03 12.27 -1.85
N GLY A 159 -5.16 12.91 -2.17
CA GLY A 159 -5.63 13.13 -3.54
C GLY A 159 -6.88 12.30 -3.86
N GLU A 160 -7.57 12.66 -4.95
CA GLU A 160 -8.64 11.84 -5.57
C GLU A 160 -9.79 11.46 -4.63
N GLY A 161 -10.06 12.29 -3.62
CA GLY A 161 -11.10 12.05 -2.64
C GLY A 161 -10.68 11.08 -1.54
N LYS A 162 -9.43 10.65 -1.51
CA LYS A 162 -8.90 9.65 -0.58
C LYS A 162 -8.14 10.30 0.56
N PHE A 163 -8.10 9.63 1.70
CA PHE A 163 -7.29 10.03 2.84
C PHE A 163 -6.87 8.85 3.72
N ILE A 164 -5.78 9.05 4.47
CA ILE A 164 -5.28 8.11 5.47
C ILE A 164 -5.90 8.48 6.81
N ASP A 165 -6.57 7.54 7.45
CA ASP A 165 -7.15 7.75 8.78
C ASP A 165 -6.11 7.63 9.90
N LYS A 166 -6.55 7.95 11.12
CA LYS A 166 -5.72 7.86 12.33
C LYS A 166 -5.10 6.48 12.55
N LYS A 167 -5.84 5.38 12.38
CA LYS A 167 -5.39 4.03 12.72
C LYS A 167 -4.15 3.65 11.89
N TYR A 168 -4.22 3.87 10.59
CA TYR A 168 -3.12 3.51 9.69
C TYR A 168 -1.95 4.49 9.76
N LEU A 169 -2.22 5.76 10.03
CA LEU A 169 -1.16 6.72 10.31
C LEU A 169 -0.41 6.35 11.59
N GLU A 170 -1.11 6.02 12.69
CA GLU A 170 -0.48 5.58 13.93
C GLU A 170 0.32 4.28 13.77
N ARG A 171 -0.13 3.34 12.92
CA ARG A 171 0.67 2.16 12.54
C ARG A 171 2.02 2.56 11.94
N PHE A 172 2.03 3.50 10.99
CA PHE A 172 3.27 4.02 10.42
C PHE A 172 4.12 4.78 11.45
N LEU A 173 3.52 5.55 12.35
CA LEU A 173 4.29 6.36 13.32
C LEU A 173 4.91 5.53 14.44
N ASN A 174 4.18 4.52 14.92
CA ASN A 174 4.55 3.74 16.09
C ASN A 174 5.38 2.50 15.76
N SER A 175 5.41 2.05 14.50
CA SER A 175 6.25 0.90 14.15
C SER A 175 7.74 1.24 14.30
N LYS A 176 8.57 0.28 14.71
CA LYS A 176 10.03 0.48 14.73
C LYS A 176 10.60 0.43 13.31
N GLU A 177 10.10 -0.50 12.53
CA GLU A 177 10.50 -0.74 11.14
C GLU A 177 9.25 -0.80 10.25
N ILE A 178 9.46 -0.66 8.95
CA ILE A 178 8.39 -0.83 7.97
C ILE A 178 8.24 -2.31 7.69
N TYR A 179 7.03 -2.81 7.94
CA TYR A 179 6.73 -4.21 7.85
C TYR A 179 5.32 -4.44 7.31
N TYR A 180 5.22 -5.39 6.39
CA TYR A 180 3.99 -5.93 5.85
C TYR A 180 4.20 -7.44 5.75
N GLY A 181 3.27 -8.23 6.29
CA GLY A 181 3.29 -9.67 6.08
C GLY A 181 3.08 -10.04 4.60
N ASP A 182 3.62 -11.19 4.22
CA ASP A 182 3.45 -11.83 2.92
C ASP A 182 3.35 -13.34 3.15
N ILE A 183 2.43 -13.99 2.44
CA ILE A 183 2.20 -15.43 2.48
C ILE A 183 2.52 -16.11 1.15
N GLY A 184 3.21 -15.39 0.25
CA GLY A 184 3.71 -15.94 -1.01
C GLY A 184 2.69 -15.95 -2.14
N ILE A 185 1.62 -15.16 -2.05
CA ILE A 185 0.60 -15.04 -3.10
C ILE A 185 0.17 -13.60 -3.32
N ARG A 186 -0.43 -13.34 -4.48
CA ARG A 186 -1.29 -12.18 -4.75
C ARG A 186 -2.66 -12.69 -5.12
N VAL A 187 -3.67 -11.88 -4.82
CA VAL A 187 -5.07 -12.20 -5.06
C VAL A 187 -5.73 -11.15 -5.92
N LYS A 188 -6.81 -11.55 -6.58
CA LYS A 188 -7.74 -10.66 -7.28
C LYS A 188 -9.16 -10.99 -6.86
N GLN A 189 -10.07 -10.04 -7.02
CA GLN A 189 -11.49 -10.33 -7.00
C GLN A 189 -11.84 -10.99 -8.34
N ASN A 190 -12.43 -12.18 -8.34
CA ASN A 190 -12.85 -12.85 -9.56
C ASN A 190 -14.27 -12.41 -9.99
N GLN A 191 -14.77 -12.99 -11.09
CA GLN A 191 -16.07 -12.60 -11.66
C GLN A 191 -17.27 -12.97 -10.78
N GLU A 192 -17.09 -13.93 -9.87
CA GLU A 192 -18.11 -14.38 -8.90
C GLU A 192 -17.97 -13.67 -7.55
N ASP A 193 -17.17 -12.59 -7.49
CA ASP A 193 -16.89 -11.82 -6.28
C ASP A 193 -16.22 -12.65 -5.16
N PHE A 194 -15.38 -13.59 -5.53
CA PHE A 194 -14.49 -14.31 -4.61
C PHE A 194 -13.04 -13.81 -4.69
N VAL A 195 -12.31 -13.97 -3.58
CA VAL A 195 -10.87 -13.66 -3.51
C VAL A 195 -10.06 -14.85 -4.01
N GLU A 196 -9.52 -14.73 -5.22
CA GLU A 196 -8.84 -15.80 -5.96
C GLU A 196 -7.33 -15.57 -6.03
N VAL A 197 -6.53 -16.62 -5.81
CA VAL A 197 -5.07 -16.62 -6.00
C VAL A 197 -4.74 -16.42 -7.49
N SER A 198 -4.06 -15.33 -7.80
CA SER A 198 -3.72 -14.90 -9.16
C SER A 198 -2.23 -14.88 -9.47
N VAL A 199 -1.38 -14.76 -8.44
CA VAL A 199 0.07 -14.82 -8.55
C VAL A 199 0.61 -15.64 -7.39
N ILE A 200 1.57 -16.51 -7.67
CA ILE A 200 2.27 -17.30 -6.65
C ILE A 200 3.74 -16.90 -6.69
N ASP A 201 4.30 -16.54 -5.54
CA ASP A 201 5.73 -16.33 -5.39
C ASP A 201 6.46 -17.68 -5.55
N PRO A 202 7.20 -17.88 -6.66
CA PRO A 202 7.75 -19.19 -7.02
C PRO A 202 8.79 -19.71 -6.03
N PHE A 203 9.42 -18.80 -5.30
CA PHE A 203 10.55 -19.07 -4.43
C PHE A 203 10.17 -18.82 -2.95
N PHE A 204 8.87 -18.75 -2.66
CA PHE A 204 8.38 -18.73 -1.29
C PHE A 204 8.57 -20.10 -0.65
N PRO A 205 9.16 -20.20 0.55
CA PRO A 205 9.41 -21.48 1.18
C PRO A 205 8.09 -22.24 1.41
N LYS A 206 8.02 -23.48 0.91
CA LYS A 206 6.89 -24.41 1.12
C LYS A 206 5.53 -23.78 0.83
N ASN A 207 5.40 -23.10 -0.30
CA ASN A 207 4.18 -22.42 -0.72
C ASN A 207 3.05 -23.46 -0.97
N PRO A 208 1.95 -23.47 -0.19
CA PRO A 208 0.90 -24.49 -0.29
C PRO A 208 -0.17 -24.18 -1.35
N PHE A 209 -0.12 -22.99 -1.96
CA PHE A 209 -1.17 -22.46 -2.81
C PHE A 209 -1.08 -22.98 -4.25
N GLN A 210 -2.23 -22.93 -4.94
CA GLN A 210 -2.36 -23.17 -6.36
C GLN A 210 -3.15 -22.04 -7.02
N TYR A 211 -2.90 -21.81 -8.31
CA TYR A 211 -3.66 -20.82 -9.07
C TYR A 211 -5.14 -21.19 -9.07
N GLY A 212 -6.00 -20.19 -8.87
CA GLY A 212 -7.44 -20.41 -8.79
C GLY A 212 -7.96 -20.84 -7.41
N ASP A 213 -7.09 -21.03 -6.41
CA ASP A 213 -7.54 -21.21 -5.03
C ASP A 213 -8.39 -20.01 -4.60
N ILE A 214 -9.55 -20.27 -4.00
CA ILE A 214 -10.38 -19.23 -3.40
C ILE A 214 -10.08 -19.15 -1.91
N ILE A 215 -9.66 -17.98 -1.44
CA ILE A 215 -9.37 -17.72 -0.03
C ILE A 215 -10.67 -17.45 0.72
N LEU A 216 -11.02 -18.31 1.68
CA LEU A 216 -12.23 -18.16 2.49
C LEU A 216 -11.92 -17.49 3.82
N THR A 217 -10.91 -17.99 4.53
CA THR A 217 -10.48 -17.44 5.83
C THR A 217 -8.98 -17.47 5.99
N ILE A 218 -8.45 -16.54 6.80
CA ILE A 218 -7.06 -16.54 7.29
C ILE A 218 -7.14 -16.36 8.80
N ASN A 219 -6.52 -17.25 9.60
CA ASN A 219 -6.64 -17.23 11.07
C ASN A 219 -8.11 -17.20 11.56
N ASN A 220 -8.99 -17.96 10.90
CA ASN A 220 -10.44 -17.97 11.15
C ASN A 220 -11.18 -16.64 10.86
N GLU A 221 -10.50 -15.63 10.32
CA GLU A 221 -11.12 -14.39 9.88
C GLU A 221 -11.57 -14.50 8.43
N ALA A 222 -12.81 -14.12 8.14
CA ALA A 222 -13.40 -14.20 6.80
C ALA A 222 -12.74 -13.20 5.84
N ILE A 223 -12.52 -13.64 4.60
CA ILE A 223 -11.89 -12.87 3.52
C ILE A 223 -12.90 -12.67 2.37
N PRO A 224 -13.89 -11.77 2.52
CA PRO A 224 -14.90 -11.55 1.49
C PRO A 224 -14.38 -10.78 0.27
N ASN A 225 -13.29 -10.03 0.43
CA ASN A 225 -12.75 -9.16 -0.61
C ASN A 225 -11.24 -8.96 -0.46
N THR A 226 -10.63 -8.45 -1.54
CA THR A 226 -9.19 -8.18 -1.56
C THR A 226 -8.72 -7.20 -0.48
N GLN A 227 -9.56 -6.26 -0.04
CA GLN A 227 -9.20 -5.32 1.02
C GLN A 227 -9.09 -6.02 2.38
N SER A 228 -10.00 -6.95 2.67
CA SER A 228 -9.94 -7.81 3.85
C SER A 228 -8.71 -8.71 3.81
N PHE A 229 -8.39 -9.28 2.65
CA PHE A 229 -7.15 -10.04 2.45
C PHE A 229 -5.91 -9.21 2.80
N ASP A 230 -5.78 -8.02 2.19
CA ASP A 230 -4.63 -7.15 2.43
C ASP A 230 -4.49 -6.77 3.90
N ARG A 231 -5.60 -6.39 4.55
CA ARG A 231 -5.60 -6.01 5.96
C ARG A 231 -5.09 -7.15 6.84
N VAL A 232 -5.63 -8.36 6.66
CA VAL A 232 -5.27 -9.51 7.49
C VAL A 232 -3.82 -9.91 7.23
N VAL A 233 -3.42 -10.07 5.96
CA VAL A 233 -2.07 -10.52 5.60
C VAL A 233 -0.99 -9.55 6.04
N PHE A 234 -1.21 -8.24 5.87
CA PHE A 234 -0.21 -7.22 6.20
C PHE A 234 0.11 -7.11 7.69
N ASP A 235 -0.80 -7.56 8.55
CA ASP A 235 -0.62 -7.54 10.01
C ASP A 235 -0.10 -8.89 10.56
N LEU A 236 0.06 -9.92 9.72
CA LEU A 236 0.62 -11.21 10.13
C LEU A 236 2.08 -11.08 10.55
N LYS A 237 2.48 -11.79 11.61
CA LYS A 237 3.83 -11.74 12.17
C LYS A 237 4.81 -12.59 11.36
N GLN A 238 5.99 -12.04 11.04
CA GLN A 238 7.03 -12.77 10.32
C GLN A 238 7.43 -14.05 11.06
N GLY A 239 7.60 -15.14 10.32
CA GLY A 239 8.00 -16.45 10.82
C GLY A 239 6.87 -17.27 11.44
N SER A 240 5.65 -16.72 11.58
CA SER A 240 4.51 -17.53 12.02
C SER A 240 4.01 -18.44 10.90
N GLN A 241 3.31 -19.52 11.27
CA GLN A 241 2.47 -20.28 10.35
C GLN A 241 1.01 -20.01 10.66
N VAL A 242 0.20 -19.79 9.63
CA VAL A 242 -1.21 -19.44 9.77
C VAL A 242 -2.12 -20.44 9.05
N PRO A 243 -3.20 -20.92 9.69
CA PRO A 243 -4.22 -21.72 9.02
C PRO A 243 -5.04 -20.83 8.07
N ILE A 244 -5.25 -21.35 6.86
CA ILE A 244 -6.00 -20.69 5.80
C ILE A 244 -6.98 -21.71 5.25
N LYS A 245 -8.28 -21.37 5.28
CA LYS A 245 -9.30 -22.17 4.60
C LYS A 245 -9.44 -21.69 3.17
N ILE A 246 -9.34 -22.62 2.25
CA ILE A 246 -9.46 -22.36 0.82
C ILE A 246 -10.54 -23.27 0.21
N LYS A 247 -11.08 -22.85 -0.93
CA LYS A 247 -11.80 -23.74 -1.84
C LYS A 247 -10.93 -24.02 -3.06
N ARG A 248 -10.64 -25.30 -3.30
CA ARG A 248 -9.84 -25.80 -4.42
C ARG A 248 -10.63 -26.91 -5.11
N GLU A 249 -10.84 -26.78 -6.42
CA GLU A 249 -11.55 -27.79 -7.23
C GLU A 249 -12.91 -28.20 -6.64
N GLY A 250 -13.62 -27.25 -6.01
CA GLY A 250 -14.92 -27.48 -5.37
C GLY A 250 -14.86 -27.99 -3.92
N ALA A 251 -13.71 -28.46 -3.43
CA ALA A 251 -13.54 -28.91 -2.05
C ALA A 251 -13.00 -27.81 -1.14
N THR A 252 -13.48 -27.77 0.10
CA THR A 252 -12.93 -26.89 1.15
C THR A 252 -11.80 -27.61 1.87
N LEU A 253 -10.63 -26.97 1.90
CA LEU A 253 -9.42 -27.49 2.53
C LEU A 253 -8.87 -26.47 3.53
N GLU A 254 -8.17 -26.94 4.55
CA GLU A 254 -7.37 -26.09 5.43
C GLU A 254 -5.88 -26.36 5.16
N ILE A 255 -5.13 -25.31 4.88
CA ILE A 255 -3.70 -25.34 4.60
C ILE A 255 -2.95 -24.44 5.58
N MET A 256 -1.68 -24.74 5.81
CA MET A 256 -0.79 -23.91 6.63
C MET A 256 0.13 -23.11 5.71
N ALA A 257 0.12 -21.78 5.85
CA ALA A 257 1.03 -20.89 5.12
C ALA A 257 2.06 -20.27 6.07
N LEU A 258 3.32 -20.27 5.66
CA LEU A 258 4.39 -19.52 6.33
C LEU A 258 4.21 -18.03 6.04
N VAL A 259 4.51 -17.19 7.02
CA VAL A 259 4.54 -15.73 6.87
C VAL A 259 5.98 -15.25 6.76
N ASP A 260 6.30 -14.50 5.72
CA ASP A 260 7.55 -13.76 5.59
C ASP A 260 7.27 -12.25 5.48
N LYS A 261 8.32 -11.44 5.50
CA LYS A 261 8.19 -10.01 5.17
C LYS A 261 7.96 -9.84 3.67
N ARG A 262 7.06 -8.91 3.33
CA ARG A 262 6.86 -8.46 1.96
C ARG A 262 8.13 -7.80 1.43
N ARG A 263 8.52 -8.15 0.19
CA ARG A 263 9.71 -7.60 -0.49
C ARG A 263 9.39 -6.66 -1.65
N GLY A 264 8.20 -6.79 -2.27
CA GLY A 264 7.79 -6.01 -3.43
C GLY A 264 6.28 -5.82 -3.53
N GLY A 265 5.84 -5.16 -4.60
CA GLY A 265 4.45 -4.77 -4.85
C GLY A 265 4.02 -3.48 -4.15
N MET A 266 2.76 -3.10 -4.34
CA MET A 266 2.25 -1.75 -4.05
C MET A 266 2.98 -0.71 -4.90
N LEU A 267 3.66 0.29 -4.32
CA LEU A 267 4.52 1.21 -5.06
C LEU A 267 5.85 0.61 -5.48
N LEU A 268 6.28 -0.48 -4.82
CA LEU A 268 7.47 -1.21 -5.22
C LEU A 268 7.14 -2.16 -6.37
N LYS A 269 8.12 -2.37 -7.26
CA LYS A 269 8.03 -3.46 -8.24
C LYS A 269 7.99 -4.80 -7.49
N GLU A 270 7.28 -5.78 -8.04
CA GLU A 270 7.40 -7.14 -7.53
C GLU A 270 8.82 -7.65 -7.73
N ASP A 271 9.36 -8.32 -6.70
CA ASP A 271 10.75 -8.78 -6.66
C ASP A 271 10.87 -10.19 -6.08
N PHE A 272 10.23 -11.15 -6.75
CA PHE A 272 10.31 -12.56 -6.35
C PHE A 272 11.69 -13.15 -6.59
N LEU A 273 12.37 -12.77 -7.68
CA LEU A 273 13.70 -13.28 -8.04
C LEU A 273 14.82 -12.67 -7.19
N GLY A 274 14.69 -11.41 -6.76
CA GLY A 274 15.71 -10.77 -5.91
C GLY A 274 15.91 -11.49 -4.58
N ARG A 275 14.88 -12.19 -4.08
CA ARG A 275 15.01 -13.01 -2.86
C ARG A 275 16.00 -14.16 -2.98
N ILE A 276 16.16 -14.70 -4.19
CA ILE A 276 17.13 -15.76 -4.52
C ILE A 276 18.39 -15.17 -5.16
N GLY A 277 18.52 -13.84 -5.17
CA GLY A 277 19.70 -13.15 -5.67
C GLY A 277 19.76 -13.02 -7.19
N ILE A 278 18.65 -13.18 -7.90
CA ILE A 278 18.60 -13.15 -9.36
C ILE A 278 17.85 -11.91 -9.86
N SER A 279 18.33 -11.30 -10.95
CA SER A 279 17.60 -10.27 -11.70
C SER A 279 17.56 -10.62 -13.18
N ILE A 280 16.46 -10.31 -13.86
CA ILE A 280 16.23 -10.69 -15.25
C ILE A 280 15.64 -9.55 -16.09
N THR A 281 15.79 -9.66 -17.41
CA THR A 281 15.03 -8.90 -18.41
C THR A 281 13.66 -9.56 -18.70
N PRO A 282 12.73 -8.85 -19.37
CA PRO A 282 11.44 -9.41 -19.77
C PRO A 282 11.48 -10.57 -20.78
N ASP A 283 12.64 -10.88 -21.38
CA ASP A 283 12.87 -12.05 -22.23
C ASP A 283 13.64 -13.17 -21.49
N PHE A 284 13.65 -13.11 -20.16
CA PHE A 284 14.29 -14.05 -19.24
C PHE A 284 15.80 -14.20 -19.43
N THR A 285 16.49 -13.08 -19.71
CA THR A 285 17.95 -13.02 -19.69
C THR A 285 18.44 -12.58 -18.31
N ILE A 286 19.39 -13.32 -17.73
CA ILE A 286 20.00 -13.02 -16.44
C ILE A 286 20.83 -11.74 -16.53
N THR A 287 20.52 -10.77 -15.67
CA THR A 287 21.21 -9.47 -15.60
C THR A 287 22.07 -9.33 -14.34
N SER A 288 21.77 -10.10 -13.30
CA SER A 288 22.53 -10.12 -12.05
C SER A 288 22.40 -11.47 -11.36
N VAL A 289 23.49 -11.91 -10.73
CA VAL A 289 23.56 -13.06 -9.83
C VAL A 289 24.30 -12.63 -8.58
N SER A 290 23.63 -12.68 -7.44
CA SER A 290 24.18 -12.25 -6.16
C SER A 290 25.04 -13.35 -5.54
N ASN A 291 26.03 -12.96 -4.73
CA ASN A 291 26.93 -13.90 -4.03
C ASN A 291 26.21 -14.83 -3.03
N PHE A 292 24.98 -14.48 -2.63
CA PHE A 292 24.16 -15.30 -1.74
C PHE A 292 23.17 -16.21 -2.49
N ALA A 293 23.16 -16.20 -3.83
CA ALA A 293 22.38 -17.16 -4.60
C ALA A 293 22.81 -18.58 -4.21
N GLN A 294 21.84 -19.49 -4.10
CA GLN A 294 22.03 -20.87 -3.64
C GLN A 294 21.06 -21.81 -4.39
N ASN A 295 21.05 -23.10 -4.05
CA ASN A 295 20.10 -24.09 -4.58
C ASN A 295 20.14 -24.19 -6.11
N GLY A 296 21.34 -24.08 -6.68
CA GLY A 296 21.60 -24.15 -8.12
C GLY A 296 21.59 -22.81 -8.84
N PHE A 297 21.03 -21.75 -8.23
CA PHE A 297 21.00 -20.41 -8.82
C PHE A 297 22.40 -19.77 -8.92
N GLU A 298 23.34 -20.16 -8.05
CA GLU A 298 24.74 -19.74 -8.09
C GLU A 298 25.50 -20.18 -9.36
N ARG A 299 24.95 -21.13 -10.13
CA ARG A 299 25.53 -21.62 -11.39
C ARG A 299 25.19 -20.75 -12.60
N LEU A 300 24.21 -19.85 -12.45
CA LEU A 300 23.81 -18.90 -13.48
C LEU A 300 24.90 -17.84 -13.67
N LYS A 301 24.94 -17.26 -14.87
CA LYS A 301 25.84 -16.15 -15.21
C LYS A 301 25.05 -15.03 -15.88
N VAL A 302 25.54 -13.80 -15.73
CA VAL A 302 25.02 -12.65 -16.47
C VAL A 302 25.12 -12.94 -17.97
N GLY A 303 24.04 -12.69 -18.70
CA GLY A 303 23.89 -13.00 -20.12
C GLY A 303 23.28 -14.38 -20.42
N ASP A 304 23.11 -15.24 -19.43
CA ASP A 304 22.37 -16.49 -19.63
C ASP A 304 20.93 -16.20 -20.03
N LYS A 305 20.45 -16.81 -21.12
CA LYS A 305 19.06 -16.71 -21.52
C LYS A 305 18.32 -18.00 -21.20
N VAL A 306 17.26 -17.92 -20.39
CA VAL A 306 16.42 -19.07 -20.06
C VAL A 306 15.43 -19.28 -21.20
N LEU A 307 15.49 -20.44 -21.85
CA LEU A 307 14.64 -20.81 -22.98
C LEU A 307 13.44 -21.63 -22.53
N ARG A 308 13.64 -22.57 -21.61
CA ARG A 308 12.59 -23.48 -21.13
C ARG A 308 12.69 -23.74 -19.64
N ILE A 309 11.56 -24.01 -19.00
CA ILE A 309 11.46 -24.44 -17.61
C ILE A 309 10.59 -25.70 -17.55
N ASN A 310 11.15 -26.80 -17.05
CA ASN A 310 10.42 -28.07 -16.93
C ASN A 310 9.69 -28.45 -18.23
N GLN A 311 10.39 -28.34 -19.36
CA GLN A 311 9.92 -28.61 -20.73
C GLN A 311 8.92 -27.58 -21.30
N LYS A 312 8.48 -26.57 -20.55
CA LYS A 312 7.65 -25.47 -21.06
C LYS A 312 8.53 -24.37 -21.63
N GLU A 313 8.15 -23.82 -22.79
CA GLU A 313 8.80 -22.63 -23.35
C GLU A 313 8.59 -21.43 -22.43
N VAL A 314 9.64 -20.64 -22.28
CA VAL A 314 9.58 -19.38 -21.52
C VAL A 314 8.77 -18.35 -22.32
N PRO A 315 7.72 -17.77 -21.73
CA PRO A 315 6.98 -16.70 -22.37
C PRO A 315 7.75 -15.37 -22.31
N ASN A 316 7.38 -14.44 -23.18
CA ASN A 316 7.83 -13.05 -23.05
C ASN A 316 7.01 -12.31 -21.99
N GLY A 317 7.66 -11.37 -21.30
CA GLY A 317 7.05 -10.49 -20.31
C GLY A 317 7.21 -11.02 -18.88
N MET A 318 7.55 -10.11 -17.96
CA MET A 318 7.81 -10.43 -16.56
C MET A 318 6.66 -11.18 -15.89
N ASP A 319 5.43 -10.71 -16.08
CA ASP A 319 4.26 -11.32 -15.43
C ASP A 319 4.02 -12.76 -15.89
N ASN A 320 4.23 -13.04 -17.18
CA ASN A 320 4.08 -14.38 -17.73
C ASN A 320 5.20 -15.32 -17.26
N ILE A 321 6.43 -14.80 -17.14
CA ILE A 321 7.58 -15.52 -16.60
C ILE A 321 7.31 -15.91 -15.14
N ILE A 322 6.88 -14.95 -14.32
CA ILE A 322 6.50 -15.20 -12.93
C ILE A 322 5.36 -16.20 -12.84
N HIS A 323 4.35 -16.08 -13.71
CA HIS A 323 3.23 -17.00 -13.73
C HIS A 323 3.71 -18.45 -13.98
N LEU A 324 4.52 -18.66 -15.02
CA LEU A 324 5.13 -19.96 -15.35
C LEU A 324 5.95 -20.51 -14.19
N LEU A 325 6.79 -19.69 -13.56
CA LEU A 325 7.59 -20.10 -12.40
C LEU A 325 6.71 -20.52 -11.21
N GLY A 326 5.60 -19.82 -10.98
CA GLY A 326 4.66 -20.11 -9.90
C GLY A 326 3.94 -21.44 -10.03
N GLU A 327 3.83 -22.01 -11.24
CA GLU A 327 3.31 -23.39 -11.44
C GLU A 327 4.22 -24.45 -10.79
N PHE A 328 5.49 -24.10 -10.58
CA PHE A 328 6.51 -24.92 -9.94
C PHE A 328 6.98 -24.30 -8.62
N ALA A 329 6.10 -23.55 -7.93
CA ALA A 329 6.42 -22.91 -6.68
C ALA A 329 6.97 -23.92 -5.66
N SER A 330 8.10 -23.58 -5.04
CA SER A 330 8.83 -24.43 -4.07
C SER A 330 9.25 -25.81 -4.59
N LYS A 331 9.18 -26.08 -5.91
CA LYS A 331 9.61 -27.35 -6.51
C LYS A 331 10.93 -27.17 -7.26
N PRO A 332 11.77 -28.20 -7.37
CA PRO A 332 12.93 -28.18 -8.26
C PRO A 332 12.54 -27.89 -9.70
N GLN A 333 13.35 -27.10 -10.39
CA GLN A 333 13.10 -26.64 -11.75
C GLN A 333 14.30 -26.91 -12.65
N LYS A 334 14.08 -27.58 -13.77
CA LYS A 334 15.09 -27.81 -14.80
C LYS A 334 14.99 -26.73 -15.88
N TRP A 335 15.95 -25.83 -15.91
CA TRP A 335 16.02 -24.70 -16.83
C TRP A 335 16.92 -25.04 -18.02
N LEU A 336 16.43 -24.86 -19.24
CA LEU A 336 17.25 -24.87 -20.45
C LEU A 336 17.83 -23.47 -20.65
N ILE A 337 19.15 -23.37 -20.60
CA ILE A 337 19.89 -22.11 -20.71
C ILE A 337 20.60 -22.06 -22.06
N SER A 338 20.61 -20.89 -22.69
CA SER A 338 21.53 -20.55 -23.78
C SER A 338 22.61 -19.61 -23.27
N ARG A 339 23.89 -19.96 -23.50
CA ARG A 339 25.08 -19.17 -23.16
C ARG A 339 26.07 -19.26 -24.31
N ASN A 340 26.37 -18.15 -24.97
CA ASN A 340 27.30 -18.10 -26.11
C ASN A 340 27.01 -19.19 -27.16
N ASP A 341 25.74 -19.28 -27.59
CA ASP A 341 25.23 -20.25 -28.57
C ASP A 341 25.31 -21.74 -28.17
N PHE A 342 25.68 -22.03 -26.91
CA PHE A 342 25.63 -23.37 -26.34
C PHE A 342 24.41 -23.52 -25.41
N GLN A 343 23.65 -24.61 -25.60
CA GLN A 343 22.47 -24.90 -24.78
C GLN A 343 22.71 -26.06 -23.82
N PHE A 344 22.33 -25.89 -22.57
CA PHE A 344 22.47 -26.91 -21.53
C PHE A 344 21.43 -26.73 -20.42
N PHE A 345 21.24 -27.76 -19.61
CA PHE A 345 20.31 -27.72 -18.51
C PHE A 345 21.01 -27.36 -17.20
N ILE A 346 20.34 -26.54 -16.39
CA ILE A 346 20.67 -26.31 -14.99
C ILE A 346 19.45 -26.72 -14.16
N LEU A 347 19.69 -27.42 -13.06
CA LEU A 347 18.67 -27.66 -12.04
C LEU A 347 18.72 -26.51 -11.03
N VAL A 348 17.59 -25.94 -10.66
CA VAL A 348 17.52 -24.85 -9.68
C VAL A 348 16.38 -25.09 -8.71
N ASN A 349 16.37 -24.33 -7.62
CA ASN A 349 15.40 -24.48 -6.54
C ASN A 349 15.44 -25.91 -5.95
N GLU A 350 16.63 -26.50 -5.89
CA GLU A 350 16.88 -27.77 -5.21
C GLU A 350 16.69 -27.55 -3.70
N GLU A 351 15.75 -28.26 -3.06
CA GLU A 351 15.69 -28.28 -1.60
C GLU A 351 16.91 -29.07 -1.10
N ASN A 352 17.67 -28.49 -0.17
CA ASN A 352 18.70 -29.23 0.59
C ASN A 352 18.06 -30.12 1.66
#